data_AF-A0A1G3CA56-F1
#
_entry.id   AF-A0A1G3CA56-F1
#
_cell.length_a   1.000
_cell.length_b   1.000
_cell.length_c   1.000
_cell.angle_alpha   90.00
_cell.angle_beta   90.00
_cell.angle_gamma   90.00
#
_symmetry.space_group_name_H-M   'P 1'
#
loop_
_entity.id
_entity.type
_entity.pdbx_description
1 polymer ?
#
loop_
_entity_poly.entity_id
_entity_poly.type
_entity_poly.pdbx_seq_one_letter_code
_entity_poly.pdbx_strand_id
1 'polypeptide(L)'
;MHVPEWFTRNFPSTSLDGELWTGKEQFSELVSIVRRENANAEWEKVRYLIFDDPQIEVGFEKRLDFACRWFLEHPNQFVEVLEQQICEGGEHLRRKLSEIESHGGEGLMLRGPDSPYTIGRSYNLLKVKTYEDAEATVIRHISGSGRNAGRLGSLLVELPNGIQFAIGTGFSDQERDNPPPVGSTITFKYYGFYKSGIPGSLPFIVSGKSFEEKDFMDLIYTAIDSSIVSYSTRGVTSLRPTFFRSKSIRLSDSNIVISTVMLLMSLLANLAMH
;
A
#
# COMPACT_ATOMS: atom_id res chain seq x y z
N MET A 1 9.47 -13.47 17.84
CA MET A 1 10.67 -13.03 17.10
C MET A 1 11.79 -12.89 18.10
N HIS A 2 12.96 -13.45 17.85
CA HIS A 2 14.10 -13.34 18.76
C HIS A 2 15.10 -12.34 18.16
N VAL A 3 14.95 -11.06 18.54
CA VAL A 3 15.80 -9.96 18.06
C VAL A 3 17.01 -9.84 18.98
N PRO A 4 18.24 -9.85 18.48
CA PRO A 4 19.43 -9.67 19.31
C PRO A 4 19.43 -8.29 20.00
N GLU A 5 19.87 -8.24 21.26
CA GLU A 5 19.90 -6.99 22.05
C GLU A 5 20.74 -5.89 21.40
N TRP A 6 21.81 -6.26 20.68
CA TRP A 6 22.65 -5.29 19.98
C TRP A 6 21.93 -4.65 18.80
N PHE A 7 20.92 -5.30 18.21
CA PHE A 7 20.17 -4.79 17.07
C PHE A 7 19.26 -3.64 17.50
N THR A 8 18.61 -3.76 18.66
CA THR A 8 17.70 -2.75 19.23
C THR A 8 18.42 -1.74 20.15
N ARG A 9 19.75 -1.82 20.26
CA ARG A 9 20.51 -0.85 21.04
C ARG A 9 20.24 0.57 20.52
N ASN A 10 20.14 1.54 21.43
CA ASN A 10 19.87 2.95 21.12
C ASN A 10 18.49 3.23 20.50
N PHE A 11 17.53 2.31 20.59
CA PHE A 11 16.16 2.61 20.19
C PHE A 11 15.50 3.58 21.19
N PRO A 12 14.57 4.44 20.74
CA PRO A 12 13.79 5.27 21.63
C PRO A 12 12.85 4.43 22.48
N SER A 13 12.33 5.04 23.55
CA SER A 13 11.24 4.45 24.32
C SER A 13 9.89 4.52 23.59
N THR A 14 9.80 5.27 22.48
CA THR A 14 8.62 5.32 21.62
C THR A 14 8.54 4.09 20.72
N SER A 15 7.33 3.75 20.28
CA SER A 15 7.14 2.67 19.30
C SER A 15 7.44 3.17 17.90
N LEU A 16 8.38 2.52 17.23
CA LEU A 16 8.70 2.80 15.83
C LEU A 16 7.88 1.87 14.92
N ASP A 17 7.41 2.42 13.81
CA ASP A 17 6.77 1.66 12.74
C ASP A 17 7.72 1.60 11.54
N GLY A 18 7.95 0.39 11.05
CA GLY A 18 9.00 0.15 10.07
C GLY A 18 8.97 -1.24 9.47
N GLU A 19 9.95 -1.47 8.60
CA GLU A 19 10.08 -2.68 7.83
C GLU A 19 11.43 -3.35 8.09
N LEU A 20 11.45 -4.65 8.35
CA LEU A 20 12.71 -5.41 8.34
C LEU A 20 13.10 -5.75 6.91
N TRP A 21 14.36 -5.55 6.58
CA TRP A 21 14.86 -5.65 5.22
C TRP A 21 16.26 -6.27 5.14
N THR A 22 16.52 -7.16 4.17
CA THR A 22 17.86 -7.72 3.93
C THR A 22 18.41 -7.45 2.53
N GLY A 23 17.56 -7.05 1.58
CA GLY A 23 17.96 -6.91 0.18
C GLY A 23 16.80 -7.06 -0.81
N LYS A 24 17.05 -6.70 -2.07
CA LYS A 24 16.14 -7.01 -3.19
C LYS A 24 15.98 -8.52 -3.35
N GLU A 25 14.75 -8.97 -3.53
CA GLU A 25 14.39 -10.39 -3.76
C GLU A 25 14.77 -11.37 -2.63
N GLN A 26 15.05 -10.87 -1.42
CA GLN A 26 15.53 -11.68 -0.29
C GLN A 26 14.46 -11.97 0.79
N PHE A 27 13.17 -11.82 0.47
CA PHE A 27 12.09 -12.08 1.44
C PHE A 27 12.19 -13.44 2.12
N SER A 28 12.47 -14.50 1.36
CA SER A 28 12.58 -15.85 1.92
C SER A 28 13.74 -15.98 2.91
N GLU A 29 14.84 -15.27 2.66
CA GLU A 29 15.98 -15.21 3.58
C GLU A 29 15.62 -14.43 4.85
N LEU A 30 15.02 -13.24 4.71
CA LEU A 30 14.54 -12.44 5.84
C LEU A 30 13.61 -13.25 6.74
N VAL A 31 12.58 -13.89 6.16
CA VAL A 31 11.63 -14.71 6.92
C VAL A 31 12.33 -15.88 7.63
N SER A 32 13.32 -16.49 6.98
CA SER A 32 14.14 -17.55 7.58
C SER A 32 14.95 -17.06 8.77
N ILE A 33 15.54 -15.86 8.70
CA ILE A 33 16.31 -15.25 9.81
C ILE A 33 15.37 -14.94 10.98
N VAL A 34 14.30 -14.21 10.72
CA VAL A 34 13.40 -13.66 11.76
C VAL A 34 12.64 -14.74 12.54
N ARG A 35 12.39 -15.90 11.92
CA ARG A 35 11.70 -17.04 12.56
C ARG A 35 12.61 -17.93 13.41
N ARG A 36 13.93 -17.84 13.26
CA ARG A 36 14.88 -18.70 13.97
C ARG A 36 15.30 -18.06 15.30
N GLU A 37 15.35 -18.87 16.36
CA GLU A 37 15.75 -18.42 17.69
C GLU A 37 17.26 -18.10 17.77
N ASN A 38 18.11 -18.86 17.09
CA ASN A 38 19.57 -18.76 17.17
C ASN A 38 20.22 -18.09 15.95
N ALA A 39 19.55 -17.15 15.28
CA ALA A 39 20.05 -16.50 14.07
C ALA A 39 20.89 -15.23 14.34
N ASN A 40 21.55 -15.15 15.50
CA ASN A 40 22.19 -13.92 16.00
C ASN A 40 23.15 -13.30 14.97
N ALA A 41 24.04 -14.09 14.36
CA ALA A 41 24.98 -13.57 13.37
C ALA A 41 24.26 -13.12 12.07
N GLU A 42 23.20 -13.81 11.64
CA GLU A 42 22.49 -13.47 10.41
C GLU A 42 21.67 -12.17 10.51
N TRP A 43 21.33 -11.72 11.72
CA TRP A 43 20.73 -10.40 11.94
C TRP A 43 21.62 -9.25 11.48
N GLU A 44 22.94 -9.45 11.30
CA GLU A 44 23.83 -8.41 10.76
C GLU A 44 23.46 -8.01 9.31
N LYS A 45 22.78 -8.90 8.58
CA LYS A 45 22.25 -8.63 7.25
C LYS A 45 20.93 -7.86 7.27
N VAL A 46 20.26 -7.81 8.42
CA VAL A 46 18.95 -7.19 8.56
C VAL A 46 19.14 -5.69 8.78
N ARG A 47 18.25 -4.90 8.20
CA ARG A 47 18.06 -3.48 8.45
C ARG A 47 16.63 -3.25 8.90
N TYR A 48 16.42 -2.26 9.75
CA TYR A 48 15.11 -1.77 10.14
C TYR A 48 14.87 -0.40 9.51
N LEU A 49 13.99 -0.38 8.51
CA LEU A 49 13.64 0.79 7.72
C LEU A 49 12.41 1.45 8.32
N ILE A 50 12.61 2.50 9.11
CA ILE A 50 11.57 3.21 9.84
C ILE A 50 10.83 4.16 8.90
N PHE A 51 9.50 4.18 8.99
CA PHE A 51 8.68 5.11 8.20
C PHE A 51 7.61 5.83 9.02
N ASP A 52 7.47 5.58 10.32
CA ASP A 52 6.59 6.33 11.22
C ASP A 52 6.96 6.15 12.71
N ASP A 53 6.44 7.03 13.56
CA ASP A 53 6.45 6.89 15.03
C ASP A 53 5.01 7.09 15.55
N PRO A 54 4.18 6.02 15.60
CA PRO A 54 2.75 6.11 15.91
C PRO A 54 2.40 6.65 17.29
N GLN A 55 3.32 6.65 18.26
CA GLN A 55 3.03 7.12 19.61
C GLN A 55 3.09 8.64 19.75
N ILE A 56 3.67 9.33 18.77
CA ILE A 56 3.74 10.79 18.79
C ILE A 56 2.47 11.36 18.16
N GLU A 57 1.63 12.01 18.97
CA GLU A 57 0.34 12.57 18.54
C GLU A 57 0.48 13.91 17.79
N VAL A 58 1.27 13.93 16.72
CA VAL A 58 1.49 15.08 15.82
C VAL A 58 1.37 14.66 14.35
N GLY A 59 1.39 15.62 13.43
CA GLY A 59 1.40 15.37 12.00
C GLY A 59 2.59 14.53 11.53
N PHE A 60 2.38 13.78 10.46
CA PHE A 60 3.31 12.77 9.93
C PHE A 60 4.76 13.24 9.83
N GLU A 61 5.02 14.41 9.27
CA GLU A 61 6.36 14.95 9.05
C GLU A 61 7.09 15.15 10.37
N LYS A 62 6.39 15.64 11.39
CA LYS A 62 6.95 15.83 12.73
C LYS A 62 7.27 14.49 13.39
N ARG A 63 6.42 13.46 13.23
CA ARG A 63 6.68 12.11 13.76
C ARG A 63 7.97 11.53 13.17
N LEU A 64 8.14 11.64 11.85
CA LEU A 64 9.35 11.14 11.20
C LEU A 64 10.60 11.94 11.58
N ASP A 65 10.47 13.26 11.69
CA ASP A 65 11.54 14.16 12.11
C ASP A 65 12.01 13.89 13.55
N PHE A 66 11.11 13.46 14.46
CA PHE A 66 11.51 12.93 15.76
C PHE A 66 12.40 11.68 15.63
N ALA A 67 12.03 10.71 14.79
CA ALA A 67 12.84 9.52 14.56
C ALA A 67 14.20 9.88 13.92
N CYS A 68 14.23 10.78 12.94
CA CYS A 68 15.46 11.27 12.31
C CYS A 68 16.42 11.89 13.33
N ARG A 69 15.93 12.80 14.17
CA ARG A 69 16.76 13.44 15.22
C ARG A 69 17.28 12.43 16.23
N TRP A 70 16.44 11.49 16.65
CA TRP A 70 16.83 10.46 17.60
C TRP A 70 18.02 9.64 17.08
N PHE A 71 17.95 9.12 15.85
CA PHE A 71 19.04 8.31 15.29
C PHE A 71 20.26 9.13 14.83
N LEU A 72 20.12 10.45 14.67
CA LEU A 72 21.27 11.35 14.51
C LEU A 72 22.06 11.48 15.82
N GLU A 73 21.36 11.63 16.94
CA GLU A 73 21.98 11.75 18.27
C GLU A 73 22.42 10.40 18.82
N HIS A 74 21.72 9.32 18.47
CA HIS A 74 21.91 7.96 19.01
C HIS A 74 22.07 6.96 17.85
N PRO A 75 23.21 6.97 17.14
CA PRO A 75 23.38 6.17 15.94
C PRO A 75 23.19 4.67 16.17
N ASN A 76 22.54 4.02 15.21
CA ASN A 76 22.45 2.57 15.10
C ASN A 76 22.66 2.17 13.63
N GLN A 77 23.72 1.40 13.36
CA GLN A 77 24.11 1.00 11.98
C GLN A 77 23.12 0.06 11.27
N PHE A 78 22.17 -0.51 12.01
CA PHE A 78 21.17 -1.43 11.48
C PHE A 78 19.82 -0.75 11.25
N VAL A 79 19.72 0.55 11.53
CA VAL A 79 18.50 1.34 11.40
C VAL A 79 18.68 2.41 10.35
N GLU A 80 17.63 2.63 9.57
CA GLU A 80 17.52 3.73 8.63
C GLU A 80 16.12 4.33 8.73
N VAL A 81 16.02 5.66 8.76
CA VAL A 81 14.72 6.34 8.64
C VAL A 81 14.50 6.64 7.15
N LEU A 82 13.43 6.10 6.58
CA LEU A 82 13.16 6.18 5.15
C LEU A 82 12.97 7.63 4.70
N GLU A 83 13.74 8.01 3.68
CA GLU A 83 13.65 9.33 3.06
C GLU A 83 12.24 9.56 2.47
N GLN A 84 11.77 10.80 2.65
CA GLN A 84 10.50 11.28 2.14
C GLN A 84 10.74 12.40 1.15
N GLN A 85 9.96 12.40 0.07
CA GLN A 85 10.00 13.43 -0.95
C GLN A 85 8.62 14.05 -1.13
N ILE A 86 8.52 15.36 -1.30
CA ILE A 86 7.24 16.01 -1.60
C ILE A 86 6.76 15.59 -3.01
N CYS A 87 5.51 15.15 -3.12
CA CYS A 87 4.80 14.90 -4.36
C CYS A 87 4.38 16.23 -4.97
N GLU A 88 4.79 16.48 -6.21
CA GLU A 88 4.49 17.71 -6.94
C GLU A 88 3.25 17.56 -7.84
N GLY A 89 2.55 16.41 -7.72
CA GLY A 89 1.37 16.07 -8.51
C GLY A 89 1.52 14.76 -9.29
N GLY A 90 0.51 14.46 -10.12
CA GLY A 90 0.39 13.16 -10.81
C GLY A 90 1.56 12.81 -11.73
N GLU A 91 2.11 13.79 -12.46
CA GLU A 91 3.29 13.56 -13.31
C GLU A 91 4.54 13.18 -12.49
N HIS A 92 4.74 13.84 -11.35
CA HIS A 92 5.84 13.49 -10.45
C HIS A 92 5.65 12.07 -9.92
N LEU A 93 4.43 11.73 -9.48
CA LEU A 93 4.09 10.41 -9.00
C LEU A 93 4.35 9.31 -10.03
N ARG A 94 3.90 9.51 -11.28
CA ARG A 94 4.11 8.56 -12.39
C ARG A 94 5.60 8.34 -12.69
N ARG A 95 6.36 9.43 -12.80
CA ARG A 95 7.79 9.38 -13.06
C ARG A 95 8.53 8.63 -11.95
N LYS A 96 8.21 8.92 -10.69
CA LYS A 96 8.80 8.22 -9.53
C LYS A 96 8.39 6.75 -9.50
N LEU A 97 7.13 6.43 -9.79
CA LEU A 97 6.67 5.04 -9.84
C LEU A 97 7.45 4.25 -10.89
N SER A 98 7.55 4.79 -12.11
CA SER A 98 8.29 4.16 -13.21
C SER A 98 9.78 4.00 -12.90
N GLU A 99 10.40 5.01 -12.27
CA GLU A 99 11.79 4.94 -11.82
C GLU A 99 11.98 3.79 -10.82
N ILE A 100 11.13 3.70 -9.80
CA ILE A 100 11.22 2.65 -8.77
C ILE A 100 10.98 1.25 -9.37
N GLU A 101 9.96 1.10 -10.22
CA GLU A 101 9.65 -0.15 -10.91
C GLU A 101 10.80 -0.59 -11.84
N SER A 102 11.44 0.34 -12.54
CA SER A 102 12.61 0.03 -13.41
C SER A 102 13.81 -0.53 -12.64
N HIS A 103 13.88 -0.27 -11.33
CA HIS A 103 14.89 -0.81 -10.42
C HIS A 103 14.38 -2.03 -9.64
N GLY A 104 13.24 -2.61 -10.01
CA GLY A 104 12.64 -3.77 -9.35
C GLY A 104 11.96 -3.47 -8.02
N GLY A 105 11.60 -2.21 -7.76
CA GLY A 105 10.72 -1.85 -6.66
C GLY A 105 9.24 -2.14 -6.99
N GLU A 106 8.43 -2.31 -5.95
CA GLU A 106 7.03 -2.75 -6.01
C GLU A 106 6.05 -1.58 -6.15
N GLY A 107 6.47 -0.35 -5.80
CA GLY A 107 5.64 0.83 -5.96
C GLY A 107 6.05 2.02 -5.10
N LEU A 108 5.08 2.79 -4.63
CA LEU A 108 5.25 3.94 -3.75
C LEU A 108 4.20 3.92 -2.63
N MET A 109 4.48 4.63 -1.53
CA MET A 109 3.46 4.99 -0.55
C MET A 109 3.27 6.49 -0.53
N LEU A 110 2.02 6.92 -0.53
CA LEU A 110 1.66 8.31 -0.33
C LEU A 110 1.14 8.51 1.08
N ARG A 111 1.61 9.60 1.70
CA ARG A 111 1.14 10.04 3.00
C ARG A 111 0.55 11.44 2.91
N GLY A 112 -0.62 11.60 3.55
CA GLY A 112 -1.25 12.90 3.67
C GLY A 112 -0.37 13.84 4.51
N PRO A 113 -0.21 15.11 4.11
CA PRO A 113 0.56 16.07 4.90
C PRO A 113 -0.11 16.36 6.23
N ASP A 114 0.69 16.54 7.28
CA ASP A 114 0.24 16.80 8.66
C ASP A 114 -0.79 15.75 9.16
N SER A 115 -0.86 14.59 8.52
CA SER A 115 -1.91 13.61 8.79
C SER A 115 -1.71 12.94 10.15
N PRO A 116 -2.78 12.71 10.93
CA PRO A 116 -2.69 11.94 12.15
C PRO A 116 -2.39 10.48 11.83
N TYR A 117 -1.74 9.78 12.76
CA TYR A 117 -1.62 8.33 12.67
C TYR A 117 -3.01 7.68 12.84
N THR A 118 -3.32 6.70 12.00
CA THR A 118 -4.60 5.97 12.06
C THR A 118 -4.35 4.48 11.92
N ILE A 119 -4.89 3.70 12.85
CA ILE A 119 -4.83 2.24 12.78
C ILE A 119 -5.78 1.76 11.67
N GLY A 120 -5.27 0.93 10.76
CA GLY A 120 -6.06 0.31 9.69
C GLY A 120 -6.04 1.09 8.38
N ARG A 121 -7.09 0.95 7.56
CA ARG A 121 -7.18 1.62 6.26
C ARG A 121 -7.45 3.10 6.46
N SER A 122 -6.71 3.92 5.72
CA SER A 122 -6.79 5.37 5.82
C SER A 122 -6.63 6.00 4.44
N TYR A 123 -7.35 7.09 4.20
CA TYR A 123 -7.12 7.91 3.01
C TYR A 123 -5.81 8.70 3.08
N ASN A 124 -5.22 8.81 4.29
CA ASN A 124 -3.94 9.46 4.51
C ASN A 124 -2.74 8.52 4.27
N LEU A 125 -2.97 7.26 3.89
CA LEU A 125 -1.92 6.28 3.60
C LEU A 125 -2.32 5.43 2.39
N LEU A 126 -1.79 5.76 1.21
CA LEU A 126 -2.14 5.10 -0.05
C LEU A 126 -0.96 4.31 -0.63
N LYS A 127 -1.26 3.14 -1.18
CA LYS A 127 -0.33 2.31 -1.96
C LYS A 127 -0.49 2.64 -3.44
N VAL A 128 0.60 2.98 -4.11
CA VAL A 128 0.61 3.27 -5.56
C VAL A 128 1.48 2.24 -6.25
N LYS A 129 0.91 1.48 -7.18
CA LYS A 129 1.58 0.39 -7.92
C LYS A 129 1.01 0.29 -9.32
N THR A 130 1.84 -0.04 -10.31
CA THR A 130 1.35 -0.42 -11.64
C THR A 130 0.76 -1.83 -11.57
N TYR A 131 -0.43 -2.01 -12.12
CA TYR A 131 -1.01 -3.33 -12.37
C TYR A 131 -0.83 -3.72 -13.83
N GLU A 132 -0.79 -5.01 -14.08
CA GLU A 132 -0.86 -5.60 -15.42
C GLU A 132 -2.19 -6.32 -15.61
N ASP A 133 -2.60 -6.47 -16.86
CA ASP A 133 -3.83 -7.18 -17.24
C ASP A 133 -3.44 -8.52 -17.86
N ALA A 134 -4.12 -9.58 -17.46
CA ALA A 134 -4.00 -10.90 -18.07
C ALA A 134 -5.36 -11.57 -18.21
N GLU A 135 -5.40 -12.62 -19.04
CA GLU A 135 -6.58 -13.43 -19.26
C GLU A 135 -6.43 -14.81 -18.63
N ALA A 136 -7.52 -15.34 -18.09
CA ALA A 136 -7.60 -16.70 -17.56
C ALA A 136 -8.97 -17.32 -17.86
N THR A 137 -9.01 -18.65 -17.96
CA THR A 137 -10.25 -19.41 -18.18
C THR A 137 -10.88 -19.78 -16.84
N VAL A 138 -12.18 -19.55 -16.67
CA VAL A 138 -12.91 -19.95 -15.46
C VAL A 138 -13.06 -21.47 -15.42
N ILE A 139 -12.48 -22.11 -14.40
CA ILE A 139 -12.54 -23.57 -14.21
C ILE A 139 -13.67 -23.96 -13.26
N ARG A 140 -13.88 -23.18 -12.18
CA ARG A 140 -14.92 -23.49 -11.19
C ARG A 140 -15.34 -22.27 -10.39
N HIS A 141 -16.59 -22.25 -9.94
CA HIS A 141 -17.06 -21.33 -8.91
C HIS A 141 -16.78 -21.90 -7.51
N ILE A 142 -16.37 -21.03 -6.59
CA ILE A 142 -16.18 -21.36 -5.18
C ILE A 142 -17.18 -20.53 -4.39
N SER A 143 -18.02 -21.19 -3.59
CA SER A 143 -19.05 -20.54 -2.77
C SER A 143 -18.43 -19.60 -1.73
N GLY A 144 -19.07 -18.46 -1.53
CA GLY A 144 -18.65 -17.47 -0.54
C GLY A 144 -19.05 -17.86 0.88
N SER A 145 -18.39 -17.21 1.84
CA SER A 145 -18.72 -17.26 3.27
C SER A 145 -19.04 -15.86 3.80
N GLY A 146 -19.58 -15.79 5.02
CA GLY A 146 -19.94 -14.51 5.65
C GLY A 146 -20.92 -13.71 4.80
N ARG A 147 -20.55 -12.46 4.46
CA ARG A 147 -21.38 -11.57 3.61
C ARG A 147 -21.66 -12.12 2.19
N ASN A 148 -20.91 -13.13 1.76
CA ASN A 148 -21.05 -13.77 0.45
C ASN A 148 -21.62 -15.19 0.54
N ALA A 149 -22.20 -15.59 1.68
CA ALA A 149 -22.86 -16.89 1.81
C ALA A 149 -24.00 -17.03 0.79
N GLY A 150 -24.07 -18.18 0.11
CA GLY A 150 -25.08 -18.46 -0.91
C GLY A 150 -24.82 -17.86 -2.30
N ARG A 151 -23.73 -17.11 -2.48
CA ARG A 151 -23.31 -16.51 -3.75
C ARG A 151 -21.83 -16.73 -4.04
N LEU A 152 -21.31 -16.22 -5.15
CA LEU A 152 -19.91 -16.39 -5.51
C LEU A 152 -18.98 -15.84 -4.42
N GLY A 153 -18.07 -16.69 -3.95
CA GLY A 153 -16.92 -16.29 -3.13
C GLY A 153 -15.74 -15.91 -4.02
N SER A 154 -15.32 -16.85 -4.86
CA SER A 154 -14.19 -16.69 -5.80
C SER A 154 -14.35 -17.55 -7.04
N LEU A 155 -13.69 -17.16 -8.14
CA LEU A 155 -13.49 -18.01 -9.31
C LEU A 155 -12.16 -18.75 -9.17
N LEU A 156 -12.15 -20.07 -9.35
CA LEU A 156 -10.94 -20.81 -9.69
C LEU A 156 -10.72 -20.64 -11.19
N VAL A 157 -9.57 -20.12 -11.57
CA VAL A 157 -9.21 -19.85 -12.96
C VAL A 157 -7.89 -20.51 -13.33
N GLU A 158 -7.67 -20.72 -14.63
CA GLU A 158 -6.46 -21.31 -15.19
C GLU A 158 -5.84 -20.38 -16.24
N LEU A 159 -4.54 -20.16 -16.13
CA LEU A 159 -3.74 -19.45 -17.13
C LEU A 159 -3.44 -20.36 -18.33
N PRO A 160 -3.07 -19.81 -19.50
CA PRO A 160 -2.65 -20.61 -20.66
C PRO A 160 -1.49 -21.58 -20.39
N ASN A 161 -0.67 -21.31 -19.38
CA ASN A 161 0.44 -22.18 -18.96
C ASN A 161 0.02 -23.29 -17.96
N GLY A 162 -1.28 -23.44 -17.68
CA GLY A 162 -1.84 -24.46 -16.79
C GLY A 162 -1.81 -24.11 -15.30
N ILE A 163 -1.33 -22.93 -14.92
CA ILE A 163 -1.34 -22.50 -13.51
C ILE A 163 -2.77 -22.15 -13.09
N GLN A 164 -3.23 -22.77 -12.00
CA GLN A 164 -4.53 -22.49 -11.41
C GLN A 164 -4.42 -21.67 -10.14
N PHE A 165 -5.31 -20.69 -9.99
CA PHE A 165 -5.42 -19.86 -8.79
C PHE A 165 -6.83 -19.30 -8.60
N ALA A 166 -7.13 -18.83 -7.39
CA ALA A 166 -8.45 -18.27 -7.07
C ALA A 166 -8.45 -16.73 -7.13
N ILE A 167 -9.46 -16.16 -7.79
CA ILE A 167 -9.76 -14.72 -7.81
C ILE A 167 -11.00 -14.49 -6.96
N GLY A 168 -10.85 -13.80 -5.83
CA GLY A 168 -11.93 -13.57 -4.85
C GLY A 168 -12.43 -12.13 -4.75
N THR A 169 -11.79 -11.20 -5.45
CA THR A 169 -11.99 -9.75 -5.33
C THR A 169 -12.26 -9.12 -6.69
N GLY A 170 -12.80 -7.90 -6.72
CA GLY A 170 -13.14 -7.18 -7.95
C GLY A 170 -14.55 -7.44 -8.50
N PHE A 171 -15.28 -8.40 -7.94
CA PHE A 171 -16.69 -8.63 -8.29
C PHE A 171 -17.63 -7.65 -7.59
N SER A 172 -18.51 -7.02 -8.37
CA SER A 172 -19.72 -6.37 -7.89
C SER A 172 -20.68 -7.37 -7.23
N ASP A 173 -21.63 -6.89 -6.43
CA ASP A 173 -22.66 -7.76 -5.86
C ASP A 173 -23.47 -8.47 -6.96
N GLN A 174 -23.77 -7.78 -8.07
CA GLN A 174 -24.48 -8.36 -9.20
C GLN A 174 -23.72 -9.51 -9.86
N GLU A 175 -22.40 -9.40 -10.02
CA GLU A 175 -21.56 -10.47 -10.55
C GLU A 175 -21.37 -11.61 -9.55
N ARG A 176 -21.47 -11.33 -8.24
CA ARG A 176 -21.49 -12.43 -7.27
C ARG A 176 -22.74 -13.26 -7.35
N ASP A 177 -23.87 -12.62 -7.66
CA ASP A 177 -25.15 -13.27 -7.86
C ASP A 177 -25.23 -13.93 -9.25
N ASN A 178 -24.53 -13.38 -10.25
CA ASN A 178 -24.48 -13.87 -11.63
C ASN A 178 -23.02 -13.99 -12.10
N PRO A 179 -22.28 -15.01 -11.64
CA PRO A 179 -20.85 -15.14 -11.92
C PRO A 179 -20.56 -15.47 -13.39
N PRO A 180 -19.39 -15.06 -13.92
CA PRO A 180 -18.89 -15.51 -15.23
C PRO A 180 -18.95 -17.04 -15.35
N PRO A 181 -19.51 -17.61 -16.43
CA PRO A 181 -19.75 -19.04 -16.52
C PRO A 181 -18.44 -19.83 -16.57
N VAL A 182 -18.48 -21.08 -16.10
CA VAL A 182 -17.34 -22.00 -16.28
C VAL A 182 -17.06 -22.15 -17.78
N GLY A 183 -15.78 -22.04 -18.16
CA GLY A 183 -15.31 -22.06 -19.54
C GLY A 183 -15.17 -20.68 -20.19
N SER A 184 -15.68 -19.60 -19.59
CA SER A 184 -15.43 -18.25 -20.13
C SER A 184 -14.03 -17.76 -19.83
N THR A 185 -13.46 -16.97 -20.75
CA THR A 185 -12.27 -16.16 -20.49
C THR A 185 -12.65 -14.89 -19.73
N ILE A 186 -11.89 -14.58 -18.69
CA ILE A 186 -11.99 -13.33 -17.94
C ILE A 186 -10.67 -12.56 -18.01
N THR A 187 -10.76 -11.23 -18.00
CA THR A 187 -9.60 -10.36 -17.81
C THR A 187 -9.47 -10.01 -16.33
N PHE A 188 -8.28 -10.12 -15.77
CA PHE A 188 -7.99 -9.77 -14.38
C PHE A 188 -6.74 -8.90 -14.30
N LYS A 189 -6.68 -8.07 -13.25
CA LYS A 189 -5.52 -7.25 -12.92
C LYS A 189 -4.68 -7.94 -11.86
N TYR A 190 -3.36 -7.82 -11.96
CA TYR A 190 -2.40 -8.38 -11.01
C TYR A 190 -1.17 -7.50 -10.83
N TYR A 191 -0.35 -7.79 -9.82
CA TYR A 191 0.90 -7.07 -9.52
C TYR A 191 2.09 -8.02 -9.58
N GLY A 192 2.76 -8.11 -10.74
CA GLY A 192 3.90 -9.00 -10.98
C GLY A 192 3.59 -10.49 -10.79
N PHE A 193 4.60 -11.34 -10.73
CA PHE A 193 4.46 -12.79 -10.49
C PHE A 193 5.31 -13.25 -9.31
N TYR A 194 4.81 -14.21 -8.52
CA TYR A 194 5.64 -14.96 -7.59
C TYR A 194 6.61 -15.87 -8.36
N LYS A 195 7.68 -16.33 -7.71
CA LYS A 195 8.63 -17.31 -8.30
C LYS A 195 7.96 -18.61 -8.78
N SER A 196 6.78 -18.93 -8.25
CA SER A 196 5.95 -20.07 -8.66
C SER A 196 5.20 -19.85 -9.99
N GLY A 197 5.26 -18.65 -10.58
CA GLY A 197 4.49 -18.27 -11.78
C GLY A 197 3.04 -17.88 -11.49
N ILE A 198 2.63 -17.86 -10.22
CA ILE A 198 1.30 -17.37 -9.80
C ILE A 198 1.32 -15.83 -9.81
N PRO A 199 0.30 -15.15 -10.35
CA PRO A 199 0.21 -13.69 -10.25
C PRO A 199 0.32 -13.19 -8.80
N GLY A 200 1.19 -12.21 -8.59
CA GLY A 200 1.46 -11.57 -7.30
C GLY A 200 0.28 -10.73 -6.81
N SER A 201 0.16 -10.55 -5.49
CA SER A 201 -0.88 -9.78 -4.78
C SER A 201 -2.32 -9.94 -5.33
N LEU A 202 -3.15 -10.72 -4.62
CA LEU A 202 -4.61 -10.89 -4.80
C LEU A 202 -5.20 -10.33 -6.12
N PRO A 203 -5.10 -11.10 -7.23
CA PRO A 203 -5.67 -10.69 -8.51
C PRO A 203 -7.16 -10.36 -8.38
N PHE A 204 -7.62 -9.38 -9.15
CA PHE A 204 -9.00 -8.89 -9.09
C PHE A 204 -9.59 -8.63 -10.47
N ILE A 205 -10.90 -8.80 -10.60
CA ILE A 205 -11.65 -8.50 -11.84
C ILE A 205 -11.92 -7.00 -11.94
N VAL A 206 -11.93 -6.47 -13.17
CA VAL A 206 -12.52 -5.17 -13.47
C VAL A 206 -13.81 -5.38 -14.26
N SER A 207 -14.93 -5.22 -13.58
CA SER A 207 -16.27 -5.33 -14.15
C SER A 207 -16.66 -4.02 -14.86
N GLY A 208 -16.46 -3.93 -16.18
CA GLY A 208 -17.08 -2.90 -17.01
C GLY A 208 -16.56 -1.46 -16.81
N LYS A 209 -16.05 -0.90 -17.90
CA LYS A 209 -15.22 0.31 -18.05
C LYS A 209 -13.79 0.08 -17.59
N SER A 210 -12.89 0.14 -18.57
CA SER A 210 -11.50 0.47 -18.38
C SER A 210 -11.38 1.55 -17.30
N PHE A 211 -10.64 1.27 -16.23
CA PHE A 211 -10.10 2.33 -15.39
C PHE A 211 -9.22 3.17 -16.31
N GLU A 212 -9.78 4.26 -16.82
CA GLU A 212 -8.99 5.22 -17.58
C GLU A 212 -8.08 5.96 -16.60
N GLU A 213 -6.98 6.54 -17.10
CA GLU A 213 -6.06 7.38 -16.31
C GLU A 213 -6.81 8.45 -15.49
N LYS A 214 -7.96 8.89 -16.00
CA LYS A 214 -8.90 9.78 -15.34
C LYS A 214 -9.51 9.23 -14.06
N ASP A 215 -9.82 7.94 -13.98
CA ASP A 215 -10.44 7.32 -12.79
C ASP A 215 -9.44 7.15 -11.63
N PHE A 216 -8.17 6.89 -11.96
CA PHE A 216 -7.08 6.87 -10.99
C PHE A 216 -6.78 8.27 -10.45
N MET A 217 -6.75 9.26 -11.34
CA MET A 217 -6.60 10.66 -10.95
C MET A 217 -7.82 11.16 -10.17
N ASP A 218 -9.05 10.81 -10.55
CA ASP A 218 -10.27 11.16 -9.81
C ASP A 218 -10.30 10.49 -8.43
N LEU A 219 -9.75 9.28 -8.26
CA LEU A 219 -9.59 8.64 -6.95
C LEU A 219 -8.55 9.37 -6.09
N ILE A 220 -7.42 9.77 -6.67
CA ILE A 220 -6.38 10.55 -5.99
C ILE A 220 -6.92 11.95 -5.65
N TYR A 221 -7.56 12.65 -6.59
CA TYR A 221 -8.21 13.94 -6.37
C TYR A 221 -9.33 13.85 -5.36
N THR A 222 -10.19 12.81 -5.39
CA THR A 222 -11.25 12.64 -4.39
C THR A 222 -10.67 12.34 -3.01
N ALA A 223 -9.60 11.55 -2.90
CA ALA A 223 -8.91 11.31 -1.63
C ALA A 223 -8.20 12.56 -1.09
N ILE A 224 -7.75 13.45 -1.98
CA ILE A 224 -7.16 14.77 -1.63
C ILE A 224 -8.25 15.81 -1.30
N ASP A 225 -9.41 15.78 -1.96
CA ASP A 225 -10.49 16.76 -1.80
C ASP A 225 -11.38 16.41 -0.58
N SER A 226 -11.52 15.12 -0.26
CA SER A 226 -12.24 14.66 0.95
C SER A 226 -11.48 14.86 2.26
N SER A 227 -10.19 15.21 2.21
CA SER A 227 -9.43 15.72 3.35
C SER A 227 -9.51 17.25 3.51
N ILE A 228 -10.25 17.94 2.63
CA ILE A 228 -10.49 19.39 2.67
C ILE A 228 -12.00 19.70 2.72
N VAL A 229 -12.71 19.27 3.76
CA VAL A 229 -13.96 19.94 4.18
C VAL A 229 -14.09 19.93 5.71
N SER A 230 -13.59 20.97 6.38
CA SER A 230 -14.40 21.98 7.08
C SER A 230 -13.64 22.72 8.18
N TYR A 231 -13.69 24.06 8.13
CA TYR A 231 -13.97 25.02 9.22
C TYR A 231 -14.35 26.35 8.50
N SER A 232 -15.26 27.25 8.90
CA SER A 232 -15.85 27.64 10.18
C SER A 232 -17.05 28.62 9.96
N THR A 233 -17.95 28.70 10.96
CA THR A 233 -18.84 29.82 11.41
C THR A 233 -19.76 30.66 10.49
N ARG A 234 -21.04 30.71 10.92
CA ARG A 234 -22.06 31.79 10.87
C ARG A 234 -22.54 32.37 9.52
N GLY A 235 -23.87 32.34 9.32
CA GLY A 235 -24.63 33.49 8.81
C GLY A 235 -25.39 33.36 7.48
N VAL A 236 -26.68 33.00 7.56
CA VAL A 236 -27.84 33.62 6.86
C VAL A 236 -28.01 33.49 5.32
N THR A 237 -29.13 32.82 4.99
CA THR A 237 -30.09 32.90 3.86
C THR A 237 -29.82 32.35 2.46
N SER A 238 -30.66 31.33 2.16
CA SER A 238 -31.42 31.02 0.92
C SER A 238 -30.75 31.06 -0.45
N LEU A 239 -30.71 29.91 -1.13
CA LEU A 239 -31.66 29.49 -2.19
C LEU A 239 -31.21 28.12 -2.73
N ARG A 240 -32.16 27.23 -3.04
CA ARG A 240 -31.91 25.91 -3.69
C ARG A 240 -31.97 26.05 -5.24
N PRO A 241 -31.89 24.96 -6.04
CA PRO A 241 -30.65 24.36 -6.55
C PRO A 241 -30.70 24.21 -8.09
N THR A 242 -29.57 24.23 -8.82
CA THR A 242 -29.43 23.44 -10.07
C THR A 242 -28.03 23.50 -10.72
N PHE A 243 -27.68 22.36 -11.32
CA PHE A 243 -26.74 22.08 -12.42
C PHE A 243 -25.23 22.16 -12.20
N PHE A 244 -24.60 21.05 -12.64
CA PHE A 244 -23.17 20.83 -12.86
C PHE A 244 -22.46 22.04 -13.47
N ARG A 245 -21.42 22.52 -12.78
CA ARG A 245 -20.31 23.26 -13.39
C ARG A 245 -19.03 22.58 -12.95
N SER A 246 -18.23 22.16 -13.93
CA SER A 246 -16.84 21.82 -13.70
C SER A 246 -16.15 23.01 -13.04
N LYS A 247 -15.54 22.78 -11.88
CA LYS A 247 -14.56 23.69 -11.30
C LYS A 247 -13.20 23.09 -11.54
N SER A 248 -12.42 23.71 -12.43
CA SER A 248 -10.98 23.48 -12.48
C SER A 248 -10.37 24.03 -11.19
N ILE A 249 -9.76 23.16 -10.38
CA ILE A 249 -8.98 23.56 -9.20
C ILE A 249 -7.50 23.55 -9.59
N ARG A 250 -6.83 24.66 -9.30
CA ARG A 250 -5.37 24.80 -9.45
C ARG A 250 -4.70 24.11 -8.25
N LEU A 251 -3.80 23.17 -8.56
CA LEU A 251 -2.95 22.42 -7.63
C LEU A 251 -1.81 23.28 -7.05
N SER A 252 -2.09 24.43 -6.43
CA SER A 252 -1.02 25.27 -5.85
C SER A 252 -0.78 25.09 -4.35
N ASP A 253 -1.66 24.40 -3.61
CA ASP A 253 -1.65 24.54 -2.13
C ASP A 253 -1.78 23.22 -1.35
N SER A 254 -1.31 22.08 -1.86
CA SER A 254 -1.34 20.79 -1.12
C SER A 254 -0.10 19.95 -1.38
N ASN A 255 0.90 20.09 -0.53
CA ASN A 255 2.14 19.29 -0.56
C ASN A 255 1.85 17.88 -0.04
N ILE A 256 1.56 16.91 -0.92
CA ILE A 256 1.50 15.50 -0.52
C ILE A 256 2.92 15.00 -0.29
N VAL A 257 3.16 14.12 0.67
CA VAL A 257 4.48 13.52 0.90
C VAL A 257 4.51 12.13 0.28
N ILE A 258 5.40 11.92 -0.69
CA ILE A 258 5.80 10.61 -1.21
C ILE A 258 6.81 10.02 -0.25
N SER A 259 6.44 8.92 0.40
CA SER A 259 7.46 7.99 0.85
C SER A 259 7.87 7.18 -0.37
N THR A 260 9.15 7.22 -0.74
CA THR A 260 9.64 6.21 -1.67
C THR A 260 9.53 4.88 -0.96
N VAL A 261 8.59 4.07 -1.40
CA VAL A 261 8.49 2.70 -0.91
C VAL A 261 9.03 1.80 -1.97
N MET A 262 10.37 1.72 -1.98
CA MET A 262 10.99 0.47 -2.36
C MET A 262 10.57 -0.59 -1.33
N LEU A 263 9.38 -1.15 -1.48
CA LEU A 263 9.11 -2.54 -1.12
C LEU A 263 9.59 -3.31 -2.36
N LEU A 264 10.53 -4.24 -2.43
CA LEU A 264 11.27 -4.98 -1.43
C LEU A 264 10.38 -5.84 -0.54
N MET A 265 9.59 -6.77 -1.06
CA MET A 265 9.50 -8.14 -0.53
C MET A 265 10.02 -8.29 0.94
N SER A 266 9.26 -7.83 1.95
CA SER A 266 9.75 -7.58 3.33
C SER A 266 8.71 -7.90 4.42
N LEU A 267 9.13 -7.81 5.69
CA LEU A 267 8.30 -8.08 6.88
C LEU A 267 8.09 -6.81 7.73
N LEU A 268 6.83 -6.37 7.86
CA LEU A 268 6.40 -5.30 8.78
C LEU A 268 6.76 -5.66 10.22
N ALA A 269 7.43 -4.75 10.93
CA ALA A 269 7.80 -4.94 12.32
C ALA A 269 7.53 -3.67 13.13
N ASN A 270 6.76 -3.84 14.21
CA ASN A 270 6.62 -2.84 15.25
C ASN A 270 7.46 -3.30 16.45
N LEU A 271 8.56 -2.60 16.72
CA LEU A 271 9.47 -2.91 17.81
C LEU A 271 9.20 -1.92 18.94
N ALA A 272 8.36 -2.33 19.90
CA ALA A 272 8.16 -1.62 21.15
C ALA A 272 9.20 -2.10 22.17
N MET A 273 9.91 -1.17 22.82
CA MET A 273 10.77 -1.50 23.96
C MET A 273 9.92 -1.60 25.23
N HIS A 274 10.05 -2.71 25.96
CA HIS A 274 9.52 -2.92 27.31
C HIS A 274 10.63 -2.72 28.34
#